data_AF-A0A6J7IWS9-F1
#
_entry.id   AF-A0A6J7IWS9-F1
#
_cell.length_a   1.000
_cell.length_b   1.000
_cell.length_c   1.000
_cell.angle_alpha   90.00
_cell.angle_beta   90.00
_cell.angle_gamma   90.00
#
_symmetry.space_group_name_H-M   'P 1'
#
loop_
_entity.id
_entity.type
_entity.pdbx_description
1 polymer ?
#
loop_
_entity_poly.entity_id
_entity_poly.type
_entity_poly.pdbx_seq_one_letter_code
_entity_poly.pdbx_strand_id
1 'polypeptide(L)'
;MSTTPCDVPTGTVIAPRGGLVDLGPLAQLRAGRLARRLPQLYVGLFLYGVSLAMMVRGALGLAPWDVLHSGFVRHVPMSLGLAVVLFSFVVLLLWIPLREVPGLGTISNAFVVGLSADATLAVLVEPDAIAARIALMVGGVVLCGMASALYIGAQLGRGPRDGLMTGLARRTGWSLRLVRTGLEVTVVVIGLLLGGVLGIGTVAYALAIGPLTQLMLPWFTVDLD
;
A
#
# COMPACT_ATOMS: atom_id res chain seq x y z
N MET A 1 -62.61 -10.68 14.60
CA MET A 1 -61.63 -11.70 14.99
C MET A 1 -60.29 -11.32 14.39
N SER A 2 -59.32 -11.06 15.28
CA SER A 2 -57.94 -10.63 15.01
C SER A 2 -57.08 -11.84 14.63
N THR A 3 -56.20 -11.70 13.64
CA THR A 3 -54.94 -12.48 13.52
C THR A 3 -53.88 -11.67 12.77
N THR A 4 -53.03 -11.00 13.56
CA THR A 4 -51.55 -10.85 13.47
C THR A 4 -50.83 -10.85 12.11
N PRO A 5 -49.99 -9.82 11.83
CA PRO A 5 -48.92 -9.90 10.83
C PRO A 5 -47.70 -10.65 11.38
N CYS A 6 -47.01 -11.40 10.51
CA CYS A 6 -45.73 -12.06 10.78
C CYS A 6 -44.64 -11.05 11.16
N ASP A 7 -44.15 -11.13 12.40
CA ASP A 7 -42.87 -10.57 12.80
C ASP A 7 -41.74 -11.35 12.14
N VAL A 8 -41.01 -10.69 11.24
CA VAL A 8 -39.71 -11.17 10.74
C VAL A 8 -38.68 -10.82 11.81
N PRO A 9 -37.94 -11.79 12.39
CA PRO A 9 -36.91 -11.45 13.35
C PRO A 9 -35.81 -10.65 12.65
N THR A 10 -35.60 -9.42 13.13
CA THR A 10 -34.45 -8.58 12.81
C THR A 10 -33.20 -9.27 13.34
N GLY A 11 -32.68 -10.20 12.56
CA GLY A 11 -31.38 -10.80 12.79
C GLY A 11 -30.34 -9.69 12.79
N THR A 12 -29.85 -9.33 13.97
CA THR A 12 -28.69 -8.47 14.13
C THR A 12 -27.54 -9.19 13.45
N VAL A 13 -27.20 -8.78 12.23
CA VAL A 13 -26.00 -9.26 11.54
C VAL A 13 -24.83 -8.73 12.34
N ILE A 14 -24.31 -9.57 13.25
CA ILE A 14 -23.07 -9.30 13.95
C ILE A 14 -21.98 -9.31 12.87
N ALA A 15 -21.53 -8.13 12.45
CA ALA A 15 -20.38 -8.00 11.57
C ALA A 15 -19.18 -8.71 12.23
N PRO A 16 -18.41 -9.51 11.49
CA PRO A 16 -17.23 -10.17 12.04
C PRO A 16 -16.28 -9.11 12.60
N ARG A 17 -15.97 -9.21 13.89
CA ARG A 17 -14.97 -8.37 14.56
C ARG A 17 -13.64 -8.43 13.78
N GLY A 18 -13.05 -7.28 13.44
CA GLY A 18 -11.75 -7.19 12.76
C GLY A 18 -11.75 -7.26 11.23
N GLY A 19 -12.91 -7.13 10.55
CA GLY A 19 -12.99 -7.05 9.09
C GLY A 19 -12.71 -5.65 8.51
N LEU A 20 -12.07 -5.57 7.34
CA LEU A 20 -11.97 -4.33 6.57
C LEU A 20 -13.32 -3.99 5.94
N VAL A 21 -13.80 -2.76 6.14
CA VAL A 21 -15.08 -2.28 5.60
C VAL A 21 -14.85 -1.41 4.37
N ASP A 22 -15.57 -1.69 3.27
CA ASP A 22 -15.53 -0.84 2.07
C ASP A 22 -16.40 0.41 2.28
N LEU A 23 -15.79 1.48 2.80
CA LEU A 23 -16.45 2.75 3.07
C LEU A 23 -16.11 3.80 2.00
N GLY A 24 -17.11 4.57 1.58
CA GLY A 24 -16.89 5.79 0.79
C GLY A 24 -16.13 6.87 1.59
N PRO A 25 -15.51 7.87 0.93
CA PRO A 25 -14.61 8.82 1.58
C PRO A 25 -15.23 9.59 2.77
N LEU A 26 -16.48 10.06 2.62
CA LEU A 26 -17.19 10.76 3.69
C LEU A 26 -17.60 9.81 4.84
N ALA A 27 -17.89 8.55 4.51
CA ALA A 27 -18.23 7.54 5.51
C ALA A 27 -16.99 7.14 6.32
N GLN A 28 -15.81 7.06 5.69
CA GLN A 28 -14.53 6.79 6.39
C GLN A 28 -14.27 7.81 7.50
N LEU A 29 -14.55 9.09 7.24
CA LEU A 29 -14.38 10.16 8.22
C LEU A 29 -15.42 10.13 9.35
N ARG A 30 -16.60 9.56 9.09
CA ARG A 30 -17.70 9.50 10.07
C ARG A 30 -17.72 8.22 10.90
N ALA A 31 -16.99 7.18 10.48
CA ALA A 31 -16.97 5.84 11.10
C ALA A 31 -16.25 5.75 12.47
N GLY A 32 -16.18 6.84 13.22
CA GLY A 32 -15.61 6.88 14.58
C GLY A 32 -14.09 6.72 14.66
N ARG A 33 -13.56 6.88 15.89
CA ARG A 33 -12.15 6.67 16.29
C ARG A 33 -11.09 7.38 15.44
N LEU A 34 -11.41 8.53 14.84
CA LEU A 34 -10.47 9.30 14.02
C LEU A 34 -9.17 9.65 14.76
N ALA A 35 -9.25 9.98 16.04
CA ALA A 35 -8.07 10.31 16.86
C ALA A 35 -7.05 9.16 16.97
N ARG A 36 -7.47 7.90 16.82
CA ARG A 36 -6.59 6.73 16.76
C ARG A 36 -6.18 6.41 15.32
N ARG A 37 -7.13 6.49 14.39
CA ARG A 37 -6.95 6.09 12.98
C ARG A 37 -6.01 7.02 12.22
N LEU A 38 -6.06 8.33 12.47
CA LEU A 38 -5.19 9.31 11.79
C LEU A 38 -3.70 9.12 12.17
N PRO A 39 -3.31 9.09 13.46
CA PRO A 39 -1.92 8.79 13.80
C PRO A 39 -1.45 7.44 13.26
N GLN A 40 -2.30 6.41 13.36
CA GLN A 40 -1.96 5.07 12.84
C GLN A 40 -1.71 5.08 11.33
N LEU A 41 -2.55 5.80 10.56
CA LEU A 41 -2.36 6.03 9.13
C LEU A 41 -1.01 6.69 8.87
N TYR A 42 -0.74 7.86 9.47
CA TYR A 42 0.48 8.62 9.18
C TYR A 42 1.75 7.92 9.63
N VAL A 43 1.74 7.22 10.77
CA VAL A 43 2.84 6.36 11.21
C VAL A 43 3.06 5.24 10.21
N GLY A 44 2.00 4.55 9.77
CA GLY A 44 2.10 3.52 8.74
C GLY A 44 2.69 4.05 7.43
N LEU A 45 2.24 5.21 6.95
CA LEU A 45 2.74 5.82 5.71
C LEU A 45 4.20 6.26 5.81
N PHE A 46 4.60 6.85 6.94
CA PHE A 46 6.00 7.20 7.21
C PHE A 46 6.89 5.95 7.23
N LEU A 47 6.51 4.94 8.01
CA LEU A 47 7.27 3.68 8.08
C LEU A 47 7.34 2.97 6.72
N TYR A 48 6.32 3.12 5.86
CA TYR A 48 6.37 2.60 4.50
C TYR A 48 7.49 3.28 3.70
N GLY A 49 7.59 4.63 3.74
CA GLY A 49 8.68 5.35 3.08
C GLY A 49 10.06 5.00 3.65
N VAL A 50 10.18 4.82 4.96
CA VAL A 50 11.41 4.32 5.61
C VAL A 50 11.78 2.94 5.07
N SER A 51 10.81 2.02 5.01
CA SER A 51 11.03 0.66 4.52
C SER A 51 11.51 0.62 3.07
N LEU A 52 10.97 1.52 2.23
CA LEU A 52 11.39 1.71 0.85
C LEU A 52 12.87 2.10 0.81
N ALA A 53 13.24 3.15 1.56
CA ALA A 53 14.62 3.64 1.60
C ALA A 53 15.60 2.57 2.11
N MET A 54 15.20 1.75 3.09
CA MET A 54 15.99 0.61 3.55
C MET A 54 16.25 -0.40 2.43
N MET A 55 15.22 -0.79 1.67
CA MET A 55 15.39 -1.71 0.54
C MET A 55 16.28 -1.12 -0.55
N VAL A 56 16.12 0.18 -0.86
CA VAL A 56 16.98 0.91 -1.80
C VAL A 56 18.44 0.87 -1.35
N ARG A 57 18.74 1.18 -0.08
CA ARG A 57 20.10 1.14 0.48
C ARG A 57 20.64 -0.28 0.66
N GLY A 58 19.76 -1.27 0.78
CA GLY A 58 20.15 -2.67 0.72
C GLY A 58 20.69 -3.05 -0.67
N ALA A 59 20.14 -2.45 -1.74
CA ALA A 59 20.61 -2.62 -3.12
C ALA A 59 20.82 -4.10 -3.53
N LEU A 60 19.91 -4.96 -3.05
CA LEU A 60 19.77 -6.37 -3.42
C LEU A 60 18.55 -6.62 -4.34
N GLY A 61 17.86 -5.55 -4.72
CA GLY A 61 16.59 -5.55 -5.43
C GLY A 61 15.61 -4.58 -4.79
N LEU A 62 14.53 -4.26 -5.50
CA LEU A 62 13.51 -3.31 -5.09
C LEU A 62 12.11 -3.93 -5.15
N ALA A 63 11.13 -3.32 -4.47
CA ALA A 63 9.74 -3.70 -4.69
C ALA A 63 9.33 -3.43 -6.15
N PRO A 64 8.36 -4.17 -6.73
CA PRO A 64 7.98 -4.06 -8.14
C PRO A 64 7.79 -2.64 -8.69
N TRP A 65 7.10 -1.78 -7.93
CA TRP A 65 6.87 -0.39 -8.31
C TRP A 65 8.12 0.48 -8.16
N ASP A 66 9.01 0.14 -7.25
CA ASP A 66 10.27 0.85 -7.07
C ASP A 66 11.31 0.46 -8.15
N VAL A 67 11.17 -0.70 -8.79
CA VAL A 67 11.88 -1.00 -10.04
C VAL A 67 11.50 0.03 -11.12
N LEU A 68 10.20 0.34 -11.25
CA LEU A 68 9.72 1.39 -12.15
C LEU A 68 10.24 2.77 -11.77
N HIS A 69 10.06 3.18 -10.50
CA HIS A 69 10.52 4.50 -10.03
C HIS A 69 12.03 4.68 -10.21
N SER A 70 12.82 3.68 -9.83
CA SER A 70 14.29 3.72 -9.96
C SER A 70 14.77 3.71 -11.41
N GLY A 71 14.05 3.06 -12.33
CA GLY A 71 14.32 3.17 -13.77
C GLY A 71 14.00 4.57 -14.28
N PHE A 72 12.83 5.09 -13.93
CA PHE A 72 12.37 6.39 -14.42
C PHE A 72 13.30 7.55 -14.04
N VAL A 73 13.79 7.60 -12.79
CA VAL A 73 14.68 8.68 -12.33
C VAL A 73 16.06 8.69 -13.00
N ARG A 74 16.41 7.65 -13.77
CA ARG A 74 17.62 7.68 -14.63
C ARG A 74 17.45 8.55 -15.86
N HIS A 75 16.21 8.74 -16.30
CA HIS A 75 15.87 9.49 -17.51
C HIS A 75 15.34 10.90 -17.21
N VAL A 76 14.83 11.13 -16.01
CA VAL A 76 14.29 12.43 -15.59
C VAL A 76 14.97 12.87 -14.29
N PRO A 77 15.57 14.07 -14.23
CA PRO A 77 16.29 14.54 -13.05
C PRO A 77 15.33 14.88 -11.91
N MET A 78 15.00 13.88 -11.10
CA MET A 78 14.20 14.03 -9.89
C MET A 78 14.61 12.99 -8.85
N SER A 79 14.20 13.20 -7.59
CA SER A 79 14.41 12.22 -6.52
C SER A 79 13.50 11.00 -6.68
N LEU A 80 13.87 9.90 -6.02
CA LEU A 80 13.06 8.69 -6.01
C LEU A 80 11.71 8.92 -5.33
N GLY A 81 11.67 9.67 -4.22
CA GLY A 81 10.43 10.03 -3.55
C GLY A 81 9.50 10.85 -4.43
N LEU A 82 10.02 11.80 -5.22
CA LEU A 82 9.21 12.54 -6.19
C LEU A 82 8.64 11.63 -7.28
N ALA A 83 9.40 10.64 -7.75
CA ALA A 83 8.87 9.64 -8.68
C ALA A 83 7.73 8.82 -8.05
N VAL A 84 7.85 8.42 -6.78
CA VAL A 84 6.76 7.73 -6.05
C VAL A 84 5.50 8.60 -5.99
N VAL A 85 5.64 9.89 -5.69
CA VAL A 85 4.50 10.85 -5.68
C VAL A 85 3.89 10.97 -7.06
N LEU A 86 4.72 11.20 -8.09
CA LEU A 86 4.27 11.36 -9.48
C LEU A 86 3.48 10.15 -9.96
N PHE A 87 4.03 8.95 -9.84
CA PHE A 87 3.37 7.72 -10.29
C PHE A 87 2.13 7.40 -9.45
N SER A 88 2.10 7.78 -8.17
CA SER A 88 0.88 7.72 -7.36
C SER A 88 -0.24 8.56 -7.98
N PHE A 89 0.05 9.78 -8.45
CA PHE A 89 -0.93 10.61 -9.17
C PHE A 89 -1.29 10.04 -10.54
N VAL A 90 -0.32 9.49 -11.30
CA VAL A 90 -0.62 8.79 -12.56
C VAL A 90 -1.61 7.65 -12.33
N VAL A 91 -1.39 6.85 -11.28
CA VAL A 91 -2.31 5.77 -10.90
C VAL A 91 -3.68 6.31 -10.49
N LEU A 92 -3.74 7.43 -9.76
CA LEU A 92 -5.01 8.10 -9.44
C LEU A 92 -5.76 8.59 -10.68
N LEU A 93 -5.07 9.00 -11.75
CA LEU A 93 -5.73 9.34 -13.01
C LEU A 93 -6.36 8.10 -13.68
N LEU A 94 -5.73 6.93 -13.53
CA LEU A 94 -6.31 5.65 -14.00
C LEU A 94 -7.57 5.25 -13.23
N TRP A 95 -7.87 5.89 -12.09
CA TRP A 95 -9.11 5.66 -11.35
C TRP A 95 -10.33 6.36 -11.99
N ILE A 96 -10.12 7.40 -12.79
CA ILE A 96 -11.20 8.14 -13.48
C ILE A 96 -12.10 7.19 -14.31
N PRO A 97 -11.57 6.33 -15.20
CA PRO A 97 -12.40 5.36 -15.91
C PRO A 97 -13.00 4.29 -14.97
N LEU A 98 -12.31 3.96 -13.88
CA LEU A 98 -12.76 3.00 -12.88
C LEU A 98 -13.91 3.55 -12.01
N ARG A 99 -14.11 4.87 -11.97
CA ARG A 99 -15.06 5.60 -11.10
C ARG A 99 -14.78 5.37 -9.61
N GLU A 100 -13.51 5.25 -9.25
CA GLU A 100 -13.07 5.14 -7.86
C GLU A 100 -12.81 6.54 -7.29
N VAL A 101 -13.32 6.80 -6.09
CA VAL A 101 -13.13 8.11 -5.44
C VAL A 101 -11.98 8.00 -4.43
N PRO A 102 -10.89 8.78 -4.57
CA PRO A 102 -9.78 8.75 -3.63
C PRO A 102 -10.21 9.21 -2.24
N GLY A 103 -9.77 8.47 -1.21
CA GLY A 103 -9.94 8.85 0.18
C GLY A 103 -8.78 9.70 0.71
N LEU A 104 -8.90 10.19 1.94
CA LEU A 104 -7.83 10.94 2.62
C LEU A 104 -6.53 10.12 2.70
N GLY A 105 -6.64 8.83 3.04
CA GLY A 105 -5.50 7.92 3.11
C GLY A 105 -4.83 7.71 1.76
N THR A 106 -5.57 7.76 0.65
CA THR A 106 -5.03 7.60 -0.70
C THR A 106 -4.14 8.78 -1.10
N ILE A 107 -4.63 10.00 -0.89
CA ILE A 107 -3.85 11.22 -1.20
C ILE A 107 -2.68 11.36 -0.21
N SER A 108 -2.92 11.09 1.08
CA SER A 108 -1.86 11.12 2.09
C SER A 108 -0.76 10.10 1.78
N ASN A 109 -1.12 8.91 1.33
CA ASN A 109 -0.16 7.88 0.94
C ASN A 109 0.76 8.37 -0.19
N ALA A 110 0.20 8.96 -1.24
CA ALA A 110 0.98 9.49 -2.37
C ALA A 110 2.09 10.44 -1.91
N PHE A 111 1.78 11.39 -1.03
CA PHE A 111 2.76 12.39 -0.55
C PHE A 111 3.67 11.87 0.55
N VAL A 112 3.11 11.30 1.61
CA VAL A 112 3.86 10.97 2.83
C VAL A 112 4.87 9.86 2.57
N VAL A 113 4.53 8.87 1.74
CA VAL A 113 5.44 7.77 1.40
C VAL A 113 6.65 8.32 0.64
N GLY A 114 6.44 9.13 -0.40
CA GLY A 114 7.51 9.70 -1.19
C GLY A 114 8.42 10.64 -0.38
N LEU A 115 7.82 11.56 0.39
CA LEU A 115 8.58 12.49 1.24
C LEU A 115 9.39 11.74 2.31
N SER A 116 8.78 10.73 2.95
CA SER A 116 9.46 9.92 3.95
C SER A 116 10.59 9.08 3.35
N ALA A 117 10.43 8.60 2.12
CA ALA A 117 11.50 7.88 1.42
C ALA A 117 12.70 8.78 1.16
N ASP A 118 12.49 9.98 0.61
CA ASP A 118 13.59 10.93 0.36
C ASP A 118 14.24 11.40 1.67
N ALA A 119 13.46 11.72 2.69
CA ALA A 119 13.98 12.09 4.01
C ALA A 119 14.84 10.98 4.61
N THR A 120 14.42 9.72 4.47
CA THR A 120 15.19 8.57 4.97
C THR A 120 16.44 8.36 4.12
N LEU A 121 16.36 8.45 2.79
CA LEU A 121 17.51 8.30 1.90
C LEU A 121 18.57 9.38 2.12
N ALA A 122 18.16 10.59 2.54
CA ALA A 122 19.08 11.69 2.86
C ALA A 122 19.96 11.41 4.09
N VAL A 123 19.47 10.60 5.04
CA VAL A 123 20.19 10.30 6.29
C VAL A 123 20.75 8.87 6.35
N LEU A 124 20.09 7.92 5.69
CA LEU A 124 20.49 6.52 5.67
C LEU A 124 21.56 6.32 4.60
N VAL A 125 22.79 6.06 5.04
CA VAL A 125 23.95 5.82 4.18
C VAL A 125 23.90 4.39 3.63
N GLU A 126 24.39 4.20 2.40
CA GLU A 126 24.55 2.85 1.83
C GLU A 126 25.70 2.11 2.53
N PRO A 127 25.46 0.91 3.10
CA PRO A 127 26.51 0.17 3.76
C PRO A 127 27.32 -0.68 2.75
N ASP A 128 28.64 -0.74 2.94
CA ASP A 128 29.53 -1.56 2.12
C ASP A 128 29.39 -3.06 2.42
N ALA A 129 29.16 -3.40 3.70
CA ALA A 129 29.10 -4.79 4.15
C ALA A 129 27.83 -5.50 3.65
N ILE A 130 28.01 -6.63 2.95
CA ILE A 130 26.90 -7.44 2.43
C ILE A 130 25.89 -7.85 3.51
N ALA A 131 26.38 -8.15 4.72
CA ALA A 131 25.51 -8.50 5.86
C ALA A 131 24.57 -7.35 6.25
N ALA A 132 25.07 -6.10 6.25
CA ALA A 132 24.25 -4.92 6.53
C ALA A 132 23.24 -4.65 5.40
N ARG A 133 23.64 -4.87 4.14
CA ARG A 133 22.74 -4.79 2.97
C ARG A 133 21.60 -5.80 3.04
N ILE A 134 21.91 -7.04 3.44
CA ILE A 134 20.90 -8.09 3.68
C ILE A 134 19.97 -7.70 4.83
N ALA A 135 20.52 -7.19 5.95
CA ALA A 135 19.73 -6.75 7.09
C ALA A 135 18.78 -5.60 6.73
N LEU A 136 19.24 -4.62 5.95
CA LEU A 136 18.39 -3.54 5.43
C LEU A 136 17.30 -4.07 4.50
N MET A 137 17.61 -5.01 3.60
CA MET A 137 16.64 -5.61 2.70
C MET A 137 15.55 -6.38 3.48
N VAL A 138 15.95 -7.31 4.36
CA VAL A 138 15.01 -8.12 5.14
C VAL A 138 14.22 -7.25 6.11
N GLY A 139 14.88 -6.35 6.83
CA GLY A 139 14.25 -5.39 7.73
C GLY A 139 13.28 -4.48 6.99
N GLY A 140 13.64 -4.02 5.79
CA GLY A 140 12.78 -3.22 4.91
C GLY A 140 11.53 -4.00 4.47
N VAL A 141 11.65 -5.26 4.07
CA VAL A 141 10.50 -6.09 3.70
C VAL A 141 9.54 -6.29 4.88
N VAL A 142 10.07 -6.62 6.06
CA VAL A 142 9.27 -6.81 7.28
C VAL A 142 8.59 -5.51 7.71
N LEU A 143 9.35 -4.40 7.72
CA LEU A 143 8.82 -3.08 8.04
C LEU A 143 7.75 -2.65 7.04
N CYS A 144 7.93 -2.95 5.75
CA CYS A 144 6.94 -2.66 4.71
C CYS A 144 5.63 -3.42 4.96
N GLY A 145 5.69 -4.69 5.36
CA GLY A 145 4.51 -5.47 5.74
C GLY A 145 3.78 -4.88 6.96
N MET A 146 4.54 -4.51 8.00
CA MET A 146 3.99 -3.85 9.20
C MET A 146 3.37 -2.48 8.88
N ALA A 147 4.07 -1.65 8.12
CA ALA A 147 3.61 -0.36 7.65
C ALA A 147 2.32 -0.48 6.83
N SER A 148 2.26 -1.49 5.96
CA SER A 148 1.07 -1.82 5.18
C SER A 148 -0.11 -2.18 6.07
N ALA A 149 0.10 -3.07 7.05
CA ALA A 149 -0.92 -3.43 8.01
C ALA A 149 -1.41 -2.22 8.85
N LEU A 150 -0.51 -1.33 9.26
CA LEU A 150 -0.84 -0.10 9.99
C LEU A 150 -1.76 0.84 9.19
N TYR A 151 -1.36 1.21 7.97
CA TYR A 151 -2.13 2.18 7.18
C TYR A 151 -3.44 1.58 6.67
N ILE A 152 -3.44 0.31 6.25
CA ILE A 152 -4.67 -0.39 5.80
C ILE A 152 -5.62 -0.57 6.98
N GLY A 153 -5.09 -1.00 8.14
CA GLY A 153 -5.87 -1.20 9.36
C GLY A 153 -6.50 0.08 9.93
N ALA A 154 -6.00 1.26 9.52
CA ALA A 154 -6.64 2.53 9.85
C ALA A 154 -7.97 2.76 9.09
N GLN A 155 -8.24 1.99 8.02
CA GLN A 155 -9.48 2.03 7.23
C GLN A 155 -9.83 3.44 6.69
N LEU A 156 -8.87 4.32 6.43
CA LEU A 156 -9.06 5.70 5.95
C LEU A 156 -8.86 5.87 4.44
N GLY A 157 -8.94 4.77 3.70
CA GLY A 157 -8.68 4.69 2.27
C GLY A 157 -7.50 3.79 1.95
N ARG A 158 -7.50 3.29 0.71
CA ARG A 158 -6.47 2.37 0.17
C ARG A 158 -5.39 3.20 -0.52
N GLY A 159 -4.16 2.71 -0.63
CA GLY A 159 -3.14 3.38 -1.43
C GLY A 159 -3.54 3.45 -2.91
N PRO A 160 -2.98 4.38 -3.72
CA PRO A 160 -3.27 4.50 -5.16
C PRO A 160 -3.16 3.17 -5.92
N ARG A 161 -2.09 2.41 -5.65
CA ARG A 161 -1.87 1.06 -6.20
C ARG A 161 -2.97 0.08 -5.80
N ASP A 162 -3.33 0.05 -4.52
CA ASP A 162 -4.31 -0.90 -3.99
C ASP A 162 -5.71 -0.63 -4.53
N GLY A 163 -6.08 0.65 -4.68
CA GLY A 163 -7.34 1.02 -5.29
C GLY A 163 -7.37 0.76 -6.81
N LEU A 164 -6.24 0.87 -7.51
CA LEU A 164 -6.14 0.44 -8.92
C LEU A 164 -6.36 -1.07 -9.04
N MET A 165 -5.70 -1.87 -8.21
CA MET A 165 -5.85 -3.33 -8.19
C MET A 165 -7.30 -3.74 -7.93
N THR A 166 -7.92 -3.17 -6.90
CA THR A 166 -9.29 -3.50 -6.50
C THR A 166 -10.34 -2.97 -7.48
N GLY A 167 -10.15 -1.76 -8.01
CA GLY A 167 -11.02 -1.17 -9.02
C GLY A 167 -11.01 -1.95 -10.34
N LEU A 168 -9.82 -2.37 -10.80
CA LEU A 168 -9.70 -3.16 -12.02
C LEU A 168 -10.33 -4.54 -11.85
N ALA A 169 -10.10 -5.23 -10.72
CA ALA A 169 -10.74 -6.51 -10.43
C ALA A 169 -12.28 -6.41 -10.41
N ARG A 170 -12.84 -5.35 -9.82
CA ARG A 170 -14.30 -5.12 -9.83
C ARG A 170 -14.85 -4.85 -11.23
N ARG A 171 -14.09 -4.13 -12.07
CA ARG A 171 -14.54 -3.75 -13.43
C ARG A 171 -14.42 -4.89 -14.44
N THR A 172 -13.38 -5.72 -14.35
CA THR A 172 -13.14 -6.82 -15.29
C THR A 172 -13.73 -8.16 -14.84
N GLY A 173 -14.07 -8.30 -13.55
CA GLY A 173 -14.47 -9.57 -12.95
C GLY A 173 -13.30 -10.55 -12.76
N TRP A 174 -12.06 -10.12 -13.00
CA TRP A 174 -10.89 -10.96 -12.80
C TRP A 174 -10.56 -11.12 -11.32
N SER A 175 -9.87 -12.22 -10.98
CA SER A 175 -9.40 -12.43 -9.61
C SER A 175 -8.41 -11.33 -9.19
N LEU A 176 -8.49 -10.89 -7.92
CA LEU A 176 -7.54 -9.93 -7.32
C LEU A 176 -6.08 -10.37 -7.48
N ARG A 177 -5.82 -11.67 -7.37
CA ARG A 177 -4.48 -12.26 -7.57
C ARG A 177 -3.97 -12.00 -8.99
N LEU A 178 -4.81 -12.29 -10.00
CA LEU A 178 -4.43 -12.10 -11.40
C LEU A 178 -4.15 -10.63 -11.72
N VAL A 179 -5.03 -9.72 -11.28
CA VAL A 179 -4.85 -8.28 -11.48
C VAL A 179 -3.57 -7.79 -10.81
N ARG A 180 -3.32 -8.20 -9.56
CA ARG A 180 -2.12 -7.84 -8.82
C ARG A 180 -0.86 -8.27 -9.55
N THR A 181 -0.78 -9.55 -9.92
CA THR A 181 0.37 -10.11 -10.62
C THR A 181 0.57 -9.44 -11.97
N GLY A 182 -0.49 -9.21 -12.74
CA GLY A 182 -0.41 -8.49 -14.02
C GLY A 182 0.14 -7.08 -13.88
N LEU A 183 -0.35 -6.31 -12.90
CA LEU A 183 0.15 -4.96 -12.63
C LEU A 183 1.62 -5.00 -12.19
N GLU A 184 1.98 -5.87 -11.24
CA GLU A 184 3.34 -6.01 -10.73
C GLU A 184 4.34 -6.41 -11.82
N VAL A 185 3.98 -7.39 -12.67
CA VAL A 185 4.82 -7.79 -13.81
C VAL A 185 4.96 -6.64 -14.80
N THR A 186 3.87 -5.94 -15.12
CA THR A 186 3.90 -4.82 -16.07
C THR A 186 4.85 -3.72 -15.60
N VAL A 187 4.75 -3.29 -14.33
CA VAL A 187 5.61 -2.22 -13.81
C VAL A 187 7.06 -2.67 -13.68
N VAL A 188 7.32 -3.93 -13.34
CA VAL A 188 8.68 -4.48 -13.33
C VAL A 188 9.27 -4.50 -14.73
N VAL A 189 8.53 -4.97 -15.74
CA VAL A 189 9.00 -5.00 -17.12
C VAL A 189 9.31 -3.59 -17.61
N ILE A 190 8.40 -2.63 -17.41
CA ILE A 190 8.64 -1.23 -17.80
C ILE A 190 9.85 -0.67 -17.04
N GLY A 191 9.93 -0.93 -15.73
CA GLY A 191 11.05 -0.48 -14.91
C GLY A 191 12.39 -1.03 -15.37
N LEU A 192 12.47 -2.31 -15.71
CA LEU A 192 13.66 -2.95 -16.27
C LEU A 192 14.06 -2.34 -17.61
N LEU A 193 13.10 -2.05 -18.49
CA LEU A 193 13.36 -1.38 -19.78
C LEU A 193 13.90 0.04 -19.58
N LEU A 194 13.52 0.71 -18.50
CA LEU A 194 14.06 2.02 -18.07
C LEU A 194 15.36 1.90 -17.26
N GLY A 195 15.97 0.71 -17.18
CA GLY A 195 17.22 0.47 -16.45
C GLY A 195 17.07 0.33 -14.92
N GLY A 196 15.85 0.14 -14.42
CA GLY A 196 15.55 -0.20 -13.03
C GLY A 196 16.21 -1.51 -12.59
N VAL A 197 16.39 -1.67 -11.27
CA VAL A 197 17.13 -2.82 -10.71
C VAL A 197 16.16 -3.87 -10.18
N LEU A 198 16.20 -5.06 -10.76
CA LEU A 198 15.59 -6.26 -10.21
C LEU A 198 16.69 -7.17 -9.64
N GLY A 199 16.47 -7.70 -8.45
CA GLY A 199 17.41 -8.61 -7.79
C GLY A 199 16.72 -9.65 -6.92
N ILE A 200 17.52 -10.45 -6.20
CA ILE A 200 17.00 -11.48 -5.28
C ILE A 200 16.09 -10.89 -4.20
N GLY A 201 16.35 -9.64 -3.78
CA GLY A 201 15.50 -8.88 -2.88
C GLY A 201 14.10 -8.63 -3.45
N THR A 202 13.98 -8.39 -4.75
CA THR A 202 12.66 -8.21 -5.41
C THR A 202 11.83 -9.48 -5.33
N VAL A 203 12.45 -10.64 -5.56
CA VAL A 203 11.79 -11.94 -5.47
C VAL A 203 11.39 -12.23 -4.02
N ALA A 204 12.30 -12.01 -3.07
CA ALA A 204 12.02 -12.17 -1.64
C ALA A 204 10.87 -11.26 -1.19
N TYR A 205 10.86 -10.00 -1.63
CA TYR A 205 9.76 -9.07 -1.38
C TYR A 205 8.43 -9.59 -1.93
N ALA A 206 8.40 -10.00 -3.21
CA ALA A 206 7.18 -10.47 -3.85
C ALA A 206 6.55 -11.68 -3.14
N LEU A 207 7.39 -12.59 -2.65
CA LEU A 207 6.96 -13.78 -1.91
C LEU A 207 6.52 -13.45 -0.48
N ALA A 208 7.22 -12.54 0.21
CA ALA A 208 7.02 -12.29 1.63
C ALA A 208 5.95 -11.24 1.94
N ILE A 209 5.80 -10.20 1.12
CA ILE A 209 4.98 -9.02 1.46
C ILE A 209 3.50 -9.37 1.69
N GLY A 210 2.95 -10.29 0.89
CA GLY A 210 1.57 -10.73 1.02
C GLY A 210 1.31 -11.43 2.36
N PRO A 211 2.00 -12.55 2.64
CA PRO A 211 1.90 -13.26 3.92
C PRO A 211 2.18 -12.37 5.13
N LEU A 212 3.22 -11.52 5.09
CA LEU A 212 3.55 -10.61 6.19
C LEU A 212 2.43 -9.60 6.47
N THR A 213 1.92 -8.95 5.43
CA THR A 213 0.81 -7.99 5.59
C THR A 213 -0.43 -8.69 6.15
N GLN A 214 -0.78 -9.87 5.62
CA GLN A 214 -1.93 -10.63 6.10
C GLN A 214 -1.78 -11.10 7.54
N LEU A 215 -0.58 -11.50 7.95
CA LEU A 215 -0.27 -11.91 9.32
C LEU A 215 -0.43 -10.75 10.30
N MET A 216 0.04 -9.56 9.93
CA MET A 216 0.10 -8.40 10.82
C MET A 216 -1.20 -7.58 10.82
N LEU A 217 -2.00 -7.64 9.75
CA LEU A 217 -3.22 -6.84 9.60
C LEU A 217 -4.22 -6.97 10.76
N PRO A 218 -4.56 -8.16 11.27
CA PRO A 218 -5.52 -8.30 12.38
C PRO A 218 -5.11 -7.55 13.65
N TRP A 219 -3.81 -7.35 13.89
CA TRP A 219 -3.32 -6.62 15.06
C TRP A 219 -3.50 -5.11 14.96
N PHE A 220 -3.60 -4.59 13.73
CA PHE A 220 -3.68 -3.16 13.46
C PHE A 220 -5.04 -2.72 12.91
N THR A 221 -5.94 -3.63 12.55
CA THR A 221 -7.30 -3.25 12.17
C THR A 221 -8.01 -2.57 13.33
N VAL A 222 -8.39 -1.32 13.12
CA VAL A 222 -9.24 -0.58 14.05
C VAL A 222 -10.68 -0.90 13.70
N ASP A 223 -11.43 -1.50 14.62
CA ASP A 223 -12.87 -1.69 14.44
C ASP A 223 -13.53 -0.33 14.18
N LEU A 224 -14.67 -0.30 13.50
CA LEU A 224 -15.44 0.93 13.26
C LEU A 224 -16.72 0.89 14.10
N ASP A 225 -17.14 2.06 14.60
CA ASP A 225 -18.35 2.21 15.43
C ASP A 225 -19.58 2.53 14.56
#